data_AF-A0A7R9X8D3-F1
#
_entry.id   AF-A0A7R9X8D3-F1
#
_cell.length_a   1.000
_cell.length_b   1.000
_cell.length_c   1.000
_cell.angle_alpha   90.00
_cell.angle_beta   90.00
_cell.angle_gamma   90.00
#
_symmetry.space_group_name_H-M   'P 1'
#
loop_
_entity.id
_entity.type
_entity.pdbx_description
1 polymer ?
#
loop_
_entity_poly.entity_id
_entity_poly.type
_entity_poly.pdbx_seq_one_letter_code
_entity_poly.pdbx_strand_id
1 'polypeptide(L)' 'DYAKQFGAACFLLEHRYYGKSHPVNDLSVKNLKFLTSKQEMYDLANFVKYLRTRYEGSRVIVFGGSYA' A
#
# COMPACT_ATOMS: atom_id res chain seq x y z
N ASP A 1 13.29 12.01 6.48
CA ASP A 1 13.61 12.76 7.73
C ASP A 1 12.49 12.82 8.75
N TYR A 2 11.23 13.05 8.35
CA TYR A 2 10.11 13.07 9.30
C TYR A 2 9.98 11.81 10.17
N ALA A 3 10.09 10.60 9.60
CA ALA A 3 10.01 9.37 10.39
C ALA A 3 11.06 9.32 11.51
N LYS A 4 12.30 9.77 11.25
CA LYS A 4 13.36 9.86 12.26
C LYS A 4 13.03 10.90 13.34
N GLN A 5 12.54 12.06 12.93
CA GLN A 5 12.18 13.16 13.84
C GLN A 5 11.05 12.76 14.81
N PHE A 6 10.07 11.99 14.35
CA PHE A 6 8.93 11.56 15.16
C PHE A 6 9.12 10.18 15.82
N GLY A 7 10.28 9.54 15.64
CA GLY A 7 10.50 8.16 16.09
C GLY A 7 9.50 7.17 15.49
N ALA A 8 9.02 7.42 14.27
CA ALA A 8 7.97 6.66 13.62
C ALA A 8 8.54 5.50 12.78
N ALA A 9 7.80 4.39 12.75
CA ALA A 9 8.02 3.35 11.76
C ALA A 9 7.65 3.85 10.36
N CYS A 10 8.44 3.48 9.36
CA CYS A 10 8.21 3.86 7.96
C CYS A 10 8.04 2.60 7.11
N PHE A 11 6.99 2.58 6.30
CA PHE A 11 6.66 1.46 5.41
C PHE A 11 6.50 2.00 3.99
N LEU A 12 6.99 1.24 3.02
CA LEU A 12 6.75 1.46 1.60
C LEU A 12 5.83 0.33 1.11
N LEU A 13 4.62 0.68 0.69
CA LEU A 13 3.68 -0.28 0.13
C LEU A 13 3.84 -0.29 -1.39
N GLU A 14 4.16 -1.46 -1.95
CA GLU A 14 4.28 -1.62 -3.40
C GLU A 14 2.89 -1.78 -4.03
N HIS A 15 2.63 -1.02 -5.10
CA HIS A 15 1.36 -1.04 -5.80
C HIS A 15 1.15 -2.39 -6.51
N ARG A 16 -0.08 -2.91 -6.51
CA ARG A 16 -0.46 -4.11 -7.27
C ARG A 16 -0.05 -4.00 -8.75
N TYR A 17 0.42 -5.11 -9.33
CA TYR A 17 0.96 -5.20 -10.69
C TYR A 17 2.29 -4.49 -10.95
N TYR A 18 2.97 -3.98 -9.91
CA TYR A 18 4.30 -3.40 -10.03
C TYR A 18 5.32 -4.20 -9.21
N GLY A 19 6.58 -4.17 -9.65
CA GLY A 19 7.69 -4.78 -8.94
C GLY A 19 7.50 -6.28 -8.73
N LYS A 20 7.29 -6.72 -7.49
CA LYS A 20 7.04 -8.12 -7.13
C LYS A 20 5.58 -8.38 -6.74
N SER A 21 4.79 -7.33 -6.55
CA SER A 21 3.41 -7.39 -6.08
C SER A 21 2.44 -7.74 -7.20
N HIS A 22 2.25 -9.03 -7.45
CA HIS A 22 1.32 -9.52 -8.47
C HIS A 22 0.18 -10.32 -7.85
N PRO A 23 -1.09 -9.87 -7.98
CA PRO A 23 -2.23 -10.61 -7.44
C PRO A 23 -2.58 -11.86 -8.26
N VAL A 24 -2.00 -11.99 -9.45
CA VAL A 24 -2.21 -13.07 -10.42
C VAL A 24 -0.88 -13.39 -11.09
N ASN A 25 -0.64 -14.67 -11.41
CA ASN A 25 0.61 -15.10 -12.04
C ASN A 25 0.67 -14.73 -13.53
N ASP A 26 -0.49 -14.67 -14.19
CA ASP A 26 -0.60 -14.32 -15.61
C ASP A 26 -0.98 -12.83 -15.77
N LEU A 27 -0.09 -12.05 -16.37
CA LEU A 27 -0.27 -10.61 -16.61
C LEU A 27 -0.91 -10.29 -17.97
N SER A 28 -1.62 -11.27 -18.57
CA SER A 28 -2.41 -11.03 -19.77
C SER A 28 -3.43 -9.90 -19.59
N VAL A 29 -3.82 -9.25 -20.70
CA VAL A 29 -4.76 -8.11 -20.70
C VAL A 29 -6.07 -8.42 -19.97
N LYS A 30 -6.55 -9.66 -20.08
CA LYS A 30 -7.76 -10.12 -19.38
C LYS A 30 -7.64 -10.01 -17.86
N ASN A 31 -6.44 -10.23 -17.33
CA ASN A 31 -6.16 -10.20 -15.90
C ASN A 31 -5.81 -8.80 -15.38
N LEU A 32 -5.55 -7.83 -16.28
CA LEU A 32 -5.38 -6.41 -15.90
C LEU A 32 -6.69 -5.77 -15.42
N LYS A 33 -7.84 -6.47 -15.50
CA LYS A 33 -9.12 -6.00 -14.96
C LYS A 33 -9.07 -5.65 -13.46
N PHE A 34 -8.09 -6.16 -12.70
CA PHE A 34 -7.91 -5.82 -11.29
C PHE A 34 -6.89 -4.69 -11.05
N LEU A 35 -6.24 -4.19 -12.09
CA LEU A 35 -5.36 -3.02 -12.06
C LEU A 35 -6.23 -1.76 -12.15
N THR A 36 -6.81 -1.36 -11.02
CA THR A 36 -7.63 -0.15 -10.91
C THR A 36 -7.28 0.60 -9.63
N SER A 37 -7.34 1.93 -9.65
CA SER A 37 -7.04 2.77 -8.48
C SER A 37 -8.00 2.46 -7.30
N LYS A 38 -9.27 2.11 -7.59
CA LYS A 38 -10.21 1.68 -6.55
C LYS A 38 -9.70 0.45 -5.80
N GLN A 39 -9.18 -0.50 -6.54
CA GLN A 39 -8.68 -1.75 -5.99
C GLN A 39 -7.36 -1.56 -5.23
N GLU A 40 -6.48 -0.69 -5.70
CA GLU A 40 -5.27 -0.31 -4.96
C GLU A 40 -5.60 0.45 -3.67
N MET A 41 -6.60 1.34 -3.69
CA MET A 41 -7.08 1.99 -2.45
C MET A 41 -7.64 0.99 -1.43
N TYR A 42 -8.24 -0.12 -1.87
CA TYR A 42 -8.62 -1.21 -0.96
C TYR A 42 -7.41 -1.94 -0.36
N ASP A 43 -6.33 -2.14 -1.12
CA ASP A 43 -5.09 -2.72 -0.58
C ASP A 43 -4.49 -1.81 0.48
N LEU A 44 -4.41 -0.51 0.20
CA LEU A 44 -3.94 0.50 1.15
C LEU A 44 -4.80 0.50 2.42
N ALA A 45 -6.13 0.49 2.27
CA ALA A 45 -7.04 0.45 3.42
C ALA A 45 -6.85 -0.82 4.26
N ASN A 46 -6.65 -1.98 3.63
CA ASN A 46 -6.38 -3.23 4.33
C ASN A 46 -5.01 -3.21 5.02
N PHE A 47 -3.99 -2.63 4.39
CA PHE A 47 -2.67 -2.47 4.99
C PHE A 47 -2.71 -1.54 6.21
N VAL A 48 -3.44 -0.41 6.13
CA VAL A 48 -3.64 0.49 7.27
C VAL A 48 -4.36 -0.21 8.42
N LYS A 49 -5.38 -1.05 8.15
CA LYS A 49 -6.03 -1.86 9.18
C LYS A 49 -5.03 -2.80 9.85
N TYR A 50 -4.22 -3.50 9.06
CA TYR A 50 -3.16 -4.37 9.58
C TYR A 50 -2.18 -3.59 10.48
N LEU A 51 -1.72 -2.41 10.05
CA LEU A 51 -0.82 -1.58 10.86
C LEU A 51 -1.47 -1.14 12.17
N ARG A 52 -2.76 -0.77 12.17
CA ARG A 52 -3.47 -0.36 13.39
C ARG A 52 -3.62 -1.49 14.40
N THR A 53 -3.79 -2.72 13.94
CA THR A 53 -3.80 -3.92 14.80
C THR A 53 -2.39 -4.27 15.29
N ARG A 54 -1.37 -4.13 14.43
CA ARG A 54 0.00 -4.53 14.77
C ARG A 54 0.73 -3.51 15.66
N TYR A 55 0.37 -2.24 15.56
CA TYR A 55 0.96 -1.09 16.26
C TYR A 55 -0.14 -0.30 16.97
N GLU A 56 -0.78 -0.94 17.95
CA GLU A 56 -1.88 -0.32 18.71
C GLU A 56 -1.46 0.99 19.37
N GLY A 57 -2.39 1.95 19.42
CA GLY A 57 -2.14 3.29 19.96
C GLY A 57 -1.33 4.23 19.06
N SER A 58 -0.75 3.73 17.95
CA SER A 58 -0.01 4.55 17.00
C SER A 58 -0.91 5.21 15.96
N ARG A 59 -0.59 6.46 15.57
CA ARG A 59 -1.26 7.14 14.46
C ARG A 59 -0.62 6.72 13.13
N VAL A 60 -1.46 6.52 12.11
CA VAL A 60 -1.00 6.20 10.75
C VAL A 60 -1.19 7.43 9.85
N ILE A 61 -0.12 7.85 9.19
CA ILE A 61 -0.11 8.94 8.20
C ILE A 61 0.33 8.32 6.88
N VAL A 62 -0.41 8.61 5.81
CA VAL A 62 -0.11 8.12 4.45
C VAL A 62 0.51 9.26 3.65
N PHE A 63 1.55 8.94 2.89
CA PHE A 63 2.19 9.85 1.95
C PHE A 63 2.09 9.27 0.54
N GLY A 64 1.77 10.12 -0.43
CA GLY A 64 1.72 9.79 -1.85
C GLY A 64 2.21 10.98 -2.67
N GLY A 65 2.87 10.71 -3.79
CA GLY A 65 3.29 11.71 -4.76
C GLY A 65 3.09 11.20 -6.17
N SER A 66 2.67 12.08 -7.08
CA SER A 66 2.24 11.71 -8.43
C SER A 66 1.04 10.74 -8.41
N TYR A 67 1.13 9.59 -9.08
CA TYR A 67 0.05 8.61 -9.25
C TYR A 67 -0.28 7.78 -7.98
N ALA A 68 0.52 7.94 -6.92
CA ALA A 68 0.33 7.22 -5.65
C ALA A 68 -0.95 7.60 -4.89
#